data_AF-A0A136JGL9-F1
#
_entry.id   AF-A0A136JGL9-F1
#
_cell.length_a   1.000
_cell.length_b   1.000
_cell.length_c   1.000
_cell.angle_alpha   90.00
_cell.angle_beta   90.00
_cell.angle_gamma   90.00
#
_symmetry.space_group_name_H-M   'P 1'
#
loop_
_entity.id
_entity.type
_entity.pdbx_description
1 polymer ?
#
loop_
_entity_poly.entity_id
_entity_poly.type
_entity_poly.pdbx_seq_one_letter_code
_entity_poly.pdbx_strand_id
1 'polypeptide(L)'
;MFKTSQALALFLLAGNPLAQAGILPNAGRQAAPAPPAASDLPTGWSYTGCYIDSVSARTLSAAYQPPAFYSRIETCISFCTSKGFPVAGLEYGGECFCGATLPATAVAEPVGCTMPCRGNAAQACGAGNRLSVYTGPAQLGPVENPGVGGFASLGCYTDRVSARTLSRQASVPGGADVMTNAACAAACANEQYYGVEYGGELPLDRRRRRR
;
A
#
# COMPACT_ATOMS: atom_id res chain seq x y z
N MET A 1 -91.86 -29.74 -12.59
CA MET A 1 -92.16 -30.55 -11.40
C MET A 1 -90.85 -30.97 -10.75
N PHE A 2 -90.67 -30.62 -9.46
CA PHE A 2 -89.65 -31.04 -8.46
C PHE A 2 -88.15 -30.83 -8.76
N LYS A 3 -87.46 -29.88 -8.09
CA LYS A 3 -86.84 -29.88 -6.72
C LYS A 3 -85.56 -30.72 -6.61
N THR A 4 -84.42 -30.04 -6.37
CA THR A 4 -83.34 -30.30 -5.37
C THR A 4 -82.20 -29.30 -5.63
N SER A 5 -82.04 -28.20 -4.89
CA SER A 5 -81.45 -28.03 -3.53
C SER A 5 -79.91 -28.08 -3.44
N GLN A 6 -79.37 -26.91 -3.05
CA GLN A 6 -78.23 -26.67 -2.15
C GLN A 6 -76.80 -26.86 -2.73
N ALA A 7 -75.80 -26.02 -2.48
CA ALA A 7 -75.70 -24.82 -1.65
C ALA A 7 -74.59 -23.89 -2.22
N LEU A 8 -74.89 -22.60 -2.31
CA LEU A 8 -73.91 -21.54 -2.59
C LEU A 8 -73.27 -21.16 -1.24
N ALA A 9 -72.01 -21.52 -1.02
CA ALA A 9 -71.29 -21.14 0.20
C ALA A 9 -70.79 -19.69 0.06
N LEU A 10 -71.51 -18.77 0.70
CA LEU A 10 -71.12 -17.38 0.92
C LEU A 10 -70.05 -17.34 2.03
N PHE A 11 -68.78 -17.21 1.67
CA PHE A 11 -67.72 -16.94 2.65
C PHE A 11 -67.65 -15.43 2.93
N LEU A 12 -68.28 -15.02 4.02
CA LEU A 12 -67.96 -13.76 4.70
C LEU A 12 -66.76 -14.02 5.63
N LEU A 13 -65.62 -13.40 5.36
CA LEU A 13 -64.56 -13.27 6.35
C LEU A 13 -64.24 -11.79 6.57
N ALA A 14 -64.37 -11.40 7.84
CA ALA A 14 -64.21 -10.07 8.36
C ALA A 14 -62.79 -9.54 8.19
N GLY A 15 -62.67 -8.25 7.86
CA GLY A 15 -61.41 -7.52 7.95
C GLY A 15 -60.95 -7.45 9.41
N ASN A 16 -59.68 -7.76 9.65
CA ASN A 16 -59.00 -7.41 10.89
C ASN A 16 -58.05 -6.23 10.61
N PRO A 17 -58.18 -5.12 11.35
CA PRO A 17 -57.34 -3.95 11.14
C PRO A 17 -55.93 -4.17 11.71
N LEU A 18 -55.03 -3.41 11.12
CA LEU A 18 -53.62 -3.24 11.44
C LEU A 18 -53.31 -3.18 12.95
N ALA A 19 -52.40 -4.06 13.38
CA ALA A 19 -51.48 -3.77 14.46
C ALA A 19 -50.10 -4.32 14.06
N GLN A 20 -49.38 -3.57 13.23
CA GLN A 20 -47.95 -3.76 13.06
C GLN A 20 -47.27 -3.35 14.37
N ALA A 21 -46.91 -4.33 15.19
CA ALA A 21 -45.89 -4.16 16.20
C ALA A 21 -44.59 -3.84 15.46
N GLY A 22 -44.19 -2.56 15.48
CA GLY A 22 -42.91 -2.11 14.97
C GLY A 22 -41.79 -2.75 15.78
N ILE A 23 -41.17 -3.78 15.21
CA ILE A 23 -39.83 -4.22 15.63
C ILE A 23 -38.88 -3.14 15.11
N LEU A 24 -38.49 -2.21 15.97
CA LEU A 24 -37.33 -1.36 15.69
C LEU A 24 -36.13 -2.30 15.50
N PRO A 25 -35.40 -2.26 14.36
CA PRO A 25 -34.14 -2.97 14.26
C PRO A 25 -33.24 -2.42 15.36
N ASN A 26 -32.81 -3.32 16.24
CA ASN A 26 -31.84 -3.05 17.29
C ASN A 26 -30.66 -2.32 16.63
N ALA A 27 -30.41 -1.07 17.00
CA ALA A 27 -29.28 -0.31 16.51
C ALA A 27 -28.03 -1.16 16.78
N GLY A 28 -27.43 -1.66 15.69
CA GLY A 28 -26.42 -2.69 15.74
C GLY A 28 -25.26 -2.27 16.63
N ARG A 29 -24.95 -3.10 17.62
CA ARG A 29 -23.63 -3.08 18.24
C ARG A 29 -22.63 -3.44 17.14
N GLN A 30 -22.06 -2.43 16.47
CA GLN A 30 -20.91 -2.64 15.61
C GLN A 30 -19.82 -3.22 16.51
N ALA A 31 -19.34 -4.41 16.18
CA ALA A 31 -18.23 -5.02 16.90
C ALA A 31 -17.04 -4.07 16.88
N ALA A 32 -16.25 -4.04 17.96
CA ALA A 32 -15.07 -3.19 18.01
C ALA A 32 -14.16 -3.47 16.80
N PRO A 33 -13.52 -2.45 16.21
CA PRO A 33 -12.55 -2.66 15.14
C PRO A 33 -11.47 -3.61 15.64
N ALA A 34 -11.35 -4.75 14.98
CA ALA A 34 -10.32 -5.73 15.25
C ALA A 34 -9.14 -5.52 14.28
N PRO A 35 -7.94 -6.05 14.58
CA PRO A 35 -6.96 -6.31 13.54
C PRO A 35 -7.65 -7.06 12.38
N PRO A 36 -7.34 -6.73 11.12
CA PRO A 36 -8.03 -7.35 9.99
C PRO A 36 -7.85 -8.86 10.03
N ALA A 37 -8.87 -9.60 9.60
CA ALA A 37 -8.70 -11.01 9.30
C ALA A 37 -7.62 -11.14 8.22
N ALA A 38 -6.75 -12.15 8.34
CA ALA A 38 -5.64 -12.35 7.40
C ALA A 38 -6.09 -12.51 5.93
N SER A 39 -7.37 -12.84 5.68
CA SER A 39 -7.98 -12.96 4.35
C SER A 39 -8.10 -11.65 3.59
N ASP A 40 -8.00 -10.50 4.27
CA ASP A 40 -8.26 -9.19 3.67
C ASP A 40 -6.97 -8.46 3.25
N LEU A 41 -5.80 -9.04 3.56
CA LEU A 41 -4.50 -8.46 3.25
C LEU A 41 -4.00 -8.89 1.86
N PRO A 42 -3.21 -8.04 1.17
CA PRO A 42 -2.49 -8.45 -0.04
C PRO A 42 -1.64 -9.70 0.22
N THR A 43 -1.53 -10.59 -0.77
CA THR A 43 -0.81 -11.87 -0.66
C THR A 43 0.60 -11.67 -0.10
N GLY A 44 0.94 -12.44 0.95
CA GLY A 44 2.25 -12.42 1.61
C GLY A 44 2.39 -11.37 2.71
N TRP A 45 1.40 -10.49 2.90
CA TRP A 45 1.36 -9.58 4.04
C TRP A 45 0.68 -10.21 5.24
N SER A 46 1.15 -9.82 6.42
CA SER A 46 0.62 -10.28 7.71
C SER A 46 0.61 -9.13 8.71
N TYR A 47 -0.34 -9.17 9.64
CA TYR A 47 -0.33 -8.27 10.79
C TYR A 47 0.76 -8.73 11.78
N THR A 48 1.69 -7.83 12.07
CA THR A 48 2.85 -8.10 12.94
C THR A 48 2.52 -7.79 14.39
N GLY A 49 1.77 -6.72 14.64
CA GLY A 49 1.40 -6.31 15.99
C GLY A 49 1.08 -4.83 16.11
N CYS A 50 0.69 -4.44 17.33
CA CYS A 50 0.52 -3.05 17.71
C CYS A 50 1.81 -2.57 18.37
N TYR A 51 2.32 -1.42 17.96
CA TYR A 51 3.58 -0.88 18.47
C TYR A 51 3.40 0.54 19.00
N ILE A 52 4.19 0.91 20.00
CA ILE A 52 4.29 2.30 20.43
C ILE A 52 4.87 3.13 19.30
N ASP A 53 4.31 4.31 19.07
CA ASP A 53 4.89 5.32 18.19
C ASP A 53 4.97 6.67 18.91
N SER A 54 5.86 7.54 18.42
CA SER A 54 6.02 8.90 18.95
C SER A 54 6.38 9.87 17.84
N VAL A 55 5.77 11.06 17.86
CA VAL A 55 6.14 12.16 16.97
C VAL A 55 7.61 12.57 17.09
N SER A 56 8.22 12.41 18.28
CA SER A 56 9.63 12.74 18.52
C SER A 56 10.61 11.64 18.11
N ALA A 57 10.11 10.41 17.94
CA ALA A 57 10.91 9.23 17.64
C ALA A 57 10.03 8.21 16.92
N ARG A 58 9.79 8.45 15.62
CA ARG A 58 8.90 7.62 14.82
C ARG A 58 9.46 6.21 14.67
N THR A 59 8.62 5.21 14.92
CA THR A 59 8.94 3.79 14.75
C THR A 59 9.22 3.45 13.28
N LEU A 60 8.47 4.05 12.34
CA LEU A 60 8.70 3.94 10.90
C LEU A 60 8.78 5.34 10.29
N SER A 61 9.84 5.64 9.55
CA SER A 61 10.12 6.99 9.04
C SER A 61 10.61 7.06 7.59
N ALA A 62 10.63 5.93 6.87
CA ALA A 62 11.22 5.86 5.53
C ALA A 62 10.33 6.51 4.46
N ALA A 63 9.01 6.40 4.60
CA ALA A 63 8.04 7.18 3.84
C ALA A 63 6.77 7.42 4.66
N TYR A 64 6.04 8.48 4.31
CA TYR A 64 4.80 8.88 4.96
C TYR A 64 3.76 9.25 3.92
N GLN A 65 2.52 8.83 4.15
CA GLN A 65 1.34 9.31 3.42
C GLN A 65 0.33 9.87 4.43
N PRO A 66 -0.13 11.12 4.25
CA PRO A 66 -1.13 11.74 5.11
C PRO A 66 -2.49 11.04 5.01
N PRO A 67 -3.36 11.23 6.00
CA PRO A 67 -4.61 10.50 6.06
C PRO A 67 -5.60 11.02 5.01
N ALA A 68 -6.23 10.09 4.28
CA ALA A 68 -7.26 10.36 3.28
C ALA A 68 -8.62 9.77 3.72
N PHE A 69 -9.72 10.24 3.14
CA PHE A 69 -11.06 9.71 3.41
C PHE A 69 -11.18 8.21 3.09
N TYR A 70 -10.41 7.74 2.12
CA TYR A 70 -10.39 6.33 1.69
C TYR A 70 -9.20 5.54 2.25
N SER A 71 -8.51 6.05 3.28
CA SER A 71 -7.42 5.30 3.93
C SER A 71 -7.93 3.99 4.53
N ARG A 72 -7.36 2.88 4.06
CA ARG A 72 -7.55 1.49 4.51
C ARG A 72 -6.20 0.81 4.68
N ILE A 73 -6.20 -0.35 5.33
CA ILE A 73 -4.99 -1.14 5.54
C ILE A 73 -4.32 -1.48 4.19
N GLU A 74 -5.10 -1.92 3.20
CA GLU A 74 -4.61 -2.33 1.89
C GLU A 74 -4.03 -1.14 1.11
N THR A 75 -4.61 0.05 1.29
CA THR A 75 -4.09 1.27 0.62
C THR A 75 -2.74 1.70 1.18
N CYS A 76 -2.53 1.54 2.49
CA CYS A 76 -1.23 1.83 3.10
C CYS A 76 -0.18 0.79 2.70
N ILE A 77 -0.54 -0.50 2.71
CA ILE A 77 0.33 -1.58 2.21
C ILE A 77 0.71 -1.33 0.74
N SER A 78 -0.25 -0.97 -0.11
CA SER A 78 -0.01 -0.65 -1.52
C SER A 78 0.94 0.55 -1.67
N PHE A 79 0.74 1.60 -0.87
CA PHE A 79 1.64 2.76 -0.85
C PHE A 79 3.07 2.34 -0.45
N CYS A 80 3.26 1.62 0.65
CA CYS A 80 4.58 1.18 1.08
C CYS A 80 5.24 0.23 0.08
N THR A 81 4.47 -0.67 -0.53
CA THR A 81 4.94 -1.54 -1.61
C THR A 81 5.40 -0.73 -2.82
N SER A 82 4.65 0.32 -3.22
CA SER A 82 5.03 1.21 -4.33
C SER A 82 6.32 1.99 -4.08
N LYS A 83 6.71 2.12 -2.80
CA LYS A 83 7.97 2.72 -2.35
C LYS A 83 9.08 1.70 -2.09
N GLY A 84 8.82 0.41 -2.33
CA GLY A 84 9.80 -0.66 -2.11
C GLY A 84 9.98 -1.05 -0.64
N PHE A 85 9.07 -0.68 0.25
CA PHE A 85 9.18 -0.95 1.68
C PHE A 85 8.32 -2.16 2.10
N PRO A 86 8.91 -3.19 2.75
CA PRO A 86 8.19 -4.39 3.19
C PRO A 86 7.51 -4.23 4.56
N VAL A 87 7.62 -3.06 5.20
CA VAL A 87 6.96 -2.75 6.46
C VAL A 87 6.03 -1.56 6.27
N ALA A 88 4.77 -1.73 6.65
CA ALA A 88 3.74 -0.70 6.64
C ALA A 88 3.17 -0.53 8.05
N GLY A 89 2.92 0.71 8.46
CA GLY A 89 2.35 1.05 9.75
C GLY A 89 1.22 2.04 9.59
N LEU A 90 0.10 1.81 10.27
CA LEU A 90 -1.04 2.73 10.27
C LEU A 90 -1.24 3.36 11.64
N GLU A 91 -1.39 4.68 11.66
CA GLU A 91 -1.68 5.45 12.87
C GLU A 91 -2.91 6.33 12.66
N TYR A 92 -3.57 6.69 13.77
CA TYR A 92 -4.60 7.74 13.81
C TYR A 92 -5.73 7.60 12.77
N GLY A 93 -6.10 6.35 12.47
CA GLY A 93 -7.23 6.01 11.60
C GLY A 93 -6.95 6.18 10.11
N GLY A 94 -5.76 6.62 9.70
CA GLY A 94 -5.48 6.77 8.26
C GLY A 94 -4.11 7.29 7.87
N GLU A 95 -3.25 7.67 8.83
CA GLU A 95 -1.85 7.98 8.57
C GLU A 95 -1.12 6.68 8.21
N CYS A 96 -0.23 6.76 7.22
CA CYS A 96 0.51 5.60 6.74
C CYS A 96 2.01 5.89 6.79
N PHE A 97 2.75 4.99 7.42
CA PHE A 97 4.20 5.05 7.59
C PHE A 97 4.83 3.79 7.01
N CYS A 98 5.98 3.94 6.36
CA CYS A 98 6.70 2.82 5.77
C CYS A 98 8.09 2.66 6.37
N GLY A 99 8.59 1.42 6.37
CA GLY A 99 9.95 1.11 6.79
C GLY A 99 10.58 0.01 5.96
N ALA A 100 11.90 0.09 5.80
CA ALA A 100 12.68 -1.02 5.25
C ALA A 100 12.70 -2.22 6.21
N THR A 101 12.69 -1.95 7.50
CA THR A 101 12.64 -2.92 8.59
C THR A 101 11.82 -2.36 9.74
N LEU A 102 11.37 -3.24 10.63
CA LEU A 102 10.86 -2.84 11.94
C LEU A 102 12.08 -2.74 12.89
N PRO A 103 12.36 -1.58 13.50
CA PRO A 103 13.52 -1.43 14.38
C PRO A 103 13.49 -2.41 15.55
N ALA A 104 14.66 -2.92 15.96
CA ALA A 104 14.77 -3.80 17.14
C ALA A 104 14.34 -3.11 18.44
N THR A 105 14.32 -1.77 18.46
CA THR A 105 13.85 -0.95 19.59
C THR A 105 12.33 -0.73 19.58
N ALA A 106 11.60 -1.23 18.58
CA ALA A 106 10.15 -1.07 18.51
C ALA A 106 9.49 -1.86 19.67
N VAL A 107 8.68 -1.17 20.46
CA VAL A 107 8.02 -1.76 21.63
C VAL A 107 6.63 -2.22 21.22
N ALA A 108 6.41 -3.54 21.24
CA ALA A 108 5.11 -4.13 20.98
C ALA A 108 4.20 -3.98 22.21
N GLU A 109 2.93 -3.70 21.95
CA GLU A 109 1.86 -3.64 22.94
C GLU A 109 0.79 -4.67 22.56
N PRO A 110 0.24 -5.43 23.53
CA PRO A 110 -0.77 -6.46 23.22
C PRO A 110 -2.10 -5.85 22.79
N VAL A 111 -2.36 -4.58 23.12
CA VAL A 111 -3.62 -3.87 22.86
C VAL A 111 -3.36 -2.39 22.57
N GLY A 112 -4.37 -1.70 22.03
CA GLY A 112 -4.37 -0.23 21.87
C GLY A 112 -4.47 0.26 20.44
N CYS A 113 -4.23 -0.60 19.44
CA CYS A 113 -4.45 -0.29 18.04
C CYS A 113 -5.89 -0.63 17.63
N THR A 114 -6.85 0.17 18.08
CA THR A 114 -8.29 -0.10 17.89
C THR A 114 -9.04 1.03 17.17
N MET A 115 -8.33 2.06 16.68
CA MET A 115 -8.96 3.17 15.97
C MET A 115 -9.47 2.69 14.60
N PRO A 116 -10.74 2.93 14.26
CA PRO A 116 -11.26 2.56 12.95
C PRO A 116 -10.51 3.26 11.82
N CYS A 117 -10.30 2.56 10.71
CA CYS A 117 -9.81 3.19 9.47
C CYS A 117 -10.87 4.13 8.88
N ARG A 118 -10.45 5.30 8.39
CA ARG A 118 -11.33 6.31 7.76
C ARG A 118 -12.11 5.74 6.57
N GLY A 119 -11.46 4.91 5.76
CA GLY A 119 -12.04 4.31 4.56
C GLY A 119 -12.73 2.97 4.78
N ASN A 120 -12.63 2.39 5.98
CA ASN A 120 -13.29 1.13 6.36
C ASN A 120 -13.34 0.98 7.90
N ALA A 121 -14.47 1.31 8.52
CA ALA A 121 -14.61 1.29 9.98
C ALA A 121 -14.51 -0.12 10.61
N ALA A 122 -14.60 -1.19 9.80
CA ALA A 122 -14.41 -2.57 10.29
C ALA A 122 -12.93 -2.92 10.53
N GLN A 123 -11.99 -2.09 10.06
CA GLN A 123 -10.55 -2.29 10.15
C GLN A 123 -9.93 -1.40 11.24
N ALA A 124 -8.89 -1.91 11.91
CA ALA A 124 -8.12 -1.14 12.90
C ALA A 124 -6.84 -0.52 12.31
N CYS A 125 -6.80 0.82 12.26
CA CYS A 125 -5.73 1.66 11.73
C CYS A 125 -4.98 2.40 12.86
N GLY A 126 -4.40 1.63 13.80
CA GLY A 126 -3.62 2.16 14.91
C GLY A 126 -4.46 2.82 16.00
N ALA A 127 -3.87 3.81 16.69
CA ALA A 127 -4.53 4.80 17.53
C ALA A 127 -3.55 5.98 17.73
N GLY A 128 -3.82 6.93 18.64
CA GLY A 128 -2.84 7.96 18.97
C GLY A 128 -1.60 7.36 19.63
N ASN A 129 -0.41 7.62 19.09
CA ASN A 129 0.87 7.07 19.53
C ASN A 129 0.90 5.52 19.50
N ARG A 130 0.13 4.91 18.58
CA ARG A 130 -0.01 3.46 18.42
C ARG A 130 -0.09 3.09 16.95
N LEU A 131 0.86 2.29 16.50
CA LEU A 131 1.03 1.91 15.10
C LEU A 131 0.57 0.46 14.90
N SER A 132 -0.45 0.25 14.07
CA SER A 132 -0.79 -1.10 13.55
C SER A 132 0.25 -1.47 12.49
N VAL A 133 1.16 -2.40 12.79
CA VAL A 133 2.26 -2.77 11.88
C VAL A 133 1.92 -4.04 11.10
N TYR A 134 2.25 -4.01 9.81
CA TYR A 134 2.13 -5.09 8.86
C TYR A 134 3.47 -5.33 8.17
N THR A 135 3.82 -6.60 7.99
CA THR A 135 5.04 -7.01 7.28
C THR A 135 4.68 -7.87 6.09
N GLY A 136 5.22 -7.51 4.94
CA GLY A 136 5.13 -8.25 3.69
C GLY A 136 6.39 -9.06 3.41
N PRO A 137 6.44 -9.76 2.26
CA PRO A 137 7.69 -10.32 1.78
C PRO A 137 8.69 -9.17 1.64
N ALA A 138 9.91 -9.38 2.13
CA ALA A 138 11.01 -8.48 1.81
C ALA A 138 11.04 -8.34 0.28
N GLN A 139 10.88 -7.10 -0.21
CA GLN A 139 11.21 -6.83 -1.60
C GLN A 139 12.68 -7.23 -1.72
N LEU A 140 12.94 -8.32 -2.45
CA LEU A 140 14.27 -8.91 -2.59
C LEU A 140 15.14 -7.89 -3.34
N GLY A 141 15.81 -7.04 -2.58
CA GLY A 141 16.76 -6.06 -3.08
C GLY A 141 16.13 -4.78 -3.66
N PRO A 142 16.98 -3.86 -4.16
CA PRO A 142 16.53 -2.73 -4.96
C PRO A 142 15.60 -3.26 -6.05
N VAL A 143 14.48 -2.58 -6.28
CA VAL A 143 13.66 -2.83 -7.47
C VAL A 143 14.61 -2.84 -8.66
N GLU A 144 14.81 -4.02 -9.26
CA GLU A 144 15.62 -4.13 -10.46
C GLU A 144 14.91 -3.28 -11.51
N ASN A 145 15.51 -2.15 -11.87
CA ASN A 145 14.95 -1.27 -12.87
C ASN A 145 14.75 -2.12 -14.13
N PRO A 146 13.52 -2.29 -14.66
CA PRO A 146 13.31 -3.16 -15.82
C PRO A 146 14.06 -2.65 -17.06
N GLY A 147 14.62 -1.45 -16.98
CA GLY A 147 15.31 -0.77 -18.04
C GLY A 147 14.35 0.12 -18.83
N VAL A 148 14.91 0.99 -19.67
CA VAL A 148 14.15 1.93 -20.51
C VAL A 148 14.90 2.15 -21.82
N GLY A 149 14.18 2.45 -22.90
CA GLY A 149 14.80 2.77 -24.19
C GLY A 149 15.56 1.58 -24.83
N GLY A 150 15.15 0.34 -24.51
CA GLY A 150 15.77 -0.88 -25.07
C GLY A 150 16.98 -1.40 -24.28
N PHE A 151 17.38 -0.74 -23.20
CA PHE A 151 18.40 -1.24 -22.28
C PHE A 151 17.76 -2.05 -21.16
N ALA A 152 18.44 -3.10 -20.71
CA ALA A 152 18.12 -3.83 -19.47
C ALA A 152 19.05 -3.37 -18.34
N SER A 153 18.56 -3.33 -17.10
CA SER A 153 19.43 -3.06 -15.95
C SER A 153 20.43 -4.20 -15.75
N LEU A 154 21.68 -3.83 -15.42
CA LEU A 154 22.74 -4.76 -15.01
C LEU A 154 22.98 -4.72 -13.49
N GLY A 155 22.21 -3.93 -12.76
CA GLY A 155 22.37 -3.69 -11.32
C GLY A 155 23.17 -2.42 -11.00
N CYS A 156 23.45 -2.23 -9.70
CA CYS A 156 24.20 -1.08 -9.19
C CYS A 156 25.70 -1.36 -9.22
N TYR A 157 26.48 -0.43 -9.76
CA TYR A 157 27.95 -0.50 -9.81
C TYR A 157 28.57 0.61 -8.96
N THR A 158 29.69 0.32 -8.32
CA THR A 158 30.43 1.32 -7.53
C THR A 158 31.22 2.21 -8.48
N ASP A 159 30.88 3.49 -8.51
CA ASP A 159 31.62 4.48 -9.29
C ASP A 159 32.66 5.21 -8.43
N ARG A 160 33.84 5.47 -9.00
CA ARG A 160 34.91 6.22 -8.33
C ARG A 160 35.41 7.31 -9.26
N VAL A 161 35.53 8.54 -8.76
CA VAL A 161 36.00 9.68 -9.57
C VAL A 161 37.38 9.45 -10.20
N SER A 162 38.25 8.70 -9.53
CA SER A 162 39.59 8.35 -10.02
C SER A 162 39.62 7.18 -11.00
N ALA A 163 38.51 6.45 -11.14
CA ALA A 163 38.36 5.26 -11.98
C ALA A 163 36.87 5.07 -12.30
N ARG A 164 36.32 5.98 -13.12
CA ARG A 164 34.90 5.98 -13.48
C ARG A 164 34.53 4.66 -14.16
N THR A 165 33.40 4.10 -13.76
CA THR A 165 32.83 2.84 -14.26
C THR A 165 32.55 2.93 -15.75
N LEU A 166 32.06 4.09 -16.19
CA LEU A 166 31.89 4.41 -17.61
C LEU A 166 32.71 5.68 -17.92
N SER A 167 33.48 5.63 -18.99
CA SER A 167 34.63 6.51 -19.25
C SER A 167 34.31 7.81 -20.00
N ARG A 168 33.10 7.95 -20.52
CA ARG A 168 32.65 9.14 -21.26
C ARG A 168 31.41 9.74 -20.59
N GLN A 169 31.06 10.97 -20.90
CA GLN A 169 29.84 11.62 -20.39
C GLN A 169 28.99 12.08 -21.57
N ALA A 170 27.69 11.73 -21.56
CA ALA A 170 26.72 12.23 -22.52
C ALA A 170 26.10 13.54 -22.03
N SER A 171 25.73 14.41 -22.95
CA SER A 171 24.91 15.58 -22.65
C SER A 171 23.45 15.26 -22.96
N VAL A 172 22.55 15.49 -22.00
CA VAL A 172 21.10 15.43 -22.26
C VAL A 172 20.62 16.79 -22.75
N PRO A 173 19.87 16.85 -23.86
CA PRO A 173 19.18 18.08 -24.27
C PRO A 173 18.28 18.62 -23.16
N GLY A 174 18.46 19.87 -22.78
CA GLY A 174 17.73 20.51 -21.67
C GLY A 174 18.46 20.48 -20.32
N GLY A 175 19.63 19.84 -20.22
CA GLY A 175 20.49 19.92 -19.05
C GLY A 175 20.01 19.12 -17.83
N ALA A 176 20.51 19.48 -16.65
CA ALA A 176 20.26 18.74 -15.40
C ALA A 176 18.78 18.78 -14.96
N ASP A 177 18.05 19.85 -15.30
CA ASP A 177 16.66 20.06 -14.85
C ASP A 177 15.66 19.08 -15.48
N VAL A 178 16.02 18.42 -16.58
CA VAL A 178 15.21 17.42 -17.28
C VAL A 178 15.80 16.02 -17.21
N MET A 179 16.79 15.81 -16.33
CA MET A 179 17.51 14.55 -16.25
C MET A 179 16.61 13.44 -15.69
N THR A 180 16.28 12.48 -16.54
CA THR A 180 15.53 11.28 -16.19
C THR A 180 16.24 10.06 -16.73
N ASN A 181 15.97 8.88 -16.17
CA ASN A 181 16.51 7.63 -16.69
C ASN A 181 16.19 7.44 -18.20
N ALA A 182 14.98 7.83 -18.64
CA ALA A 182 14.58 7.77 -20.04
C ALA A 182 15.37 8.75 -20.92
N ALA A 183 15.62 9.97 -20.42
CA ALA A 183 16.42 10.96 -21.13
C ALA A 183 17.89 10.53 -21.25
N CYS A 184 18.45 9.91 -20.20
CA CYS A 184 19.76 9.29 -20.23
C CYS A 184 19.85 8.17 -21.27
N ALA A 185 18.90 7.23 -21.26
CA ALA A 185 18.84 6.16 -22.24
C ALA A 185 18.73 6.68 -23.68
N ALA A 186 17.92 7.73 -23.92
CA ALA A 186 17.79 8.35 -25.23
C ALA A 186 19.09 9.02 -25.70
N ALA A 187 19.77 9.78 -24.82
CA ALA A 187 21.05 10.40 -25.13
C ALA A 187 22.15 9.36 -25.45
N CYS A 188 22.00 8.15 -24.90
CA CYS A 188 22.95 7.05 -25.03
C CYS A 188 22.48 5.95 -25.98
N ALA A 189 21.45 6.16 -26.80
CA ALA A 189 20.80 5.11 -27.59
C ALA A 189 21.73 4.39 -28.60
N ASN A 190 22.85 5.02 -28.96
CA ASN A 190 23.87 4.44 -29.84
C ASN A 190 25.07 3.83 -29.08
N GLU A 191 24.91 3.61 -27.78
CA GLU A 191 25.93 3.09 -26.88
C GLU A 191 25.53 1.73 -26.31
N GLN A 192 26.53 0.96 -25.90
CA GLN A 192 26.29 -0.38 -25.36
C GLN A 192 25.80 -0.34 -23.91
N TYR A 193 26.21 0.70 -23.17
CA TYR A 193 25.89 0.91 -21.77
C TYR A 193 25.65 2.39 -21.51
N TYR A 194 24.73 2.68 -20.59
CA TYR A 194 24.64 3.98 -19.92
C TYR A 194 24.49 3.75 -18.42
N GLY A 195 24.92 4.73 -17.63
CA GLY A 195 24.72 4.74 -16.18
C GLY A 195 23.95 5.98 -15.75
N VAL A 196 23.36 5.91 -14.57
CA VAL A 196 22.81 7.08 -13.87
C VAL A 196 23.43 7.15 -12.48
N GLU A 197 23.96 8.30 -12.11
CA GLU A 197 24.48 8.60 -10.76
C GLU A 197 23.65 9.74 -10.14
N TYR A 198 23.43 9.70 -8.82
CA TYR A 198 22.72 10.73 -8.03
C TYR A 198 21.36 11.22 -8.56
N GLY A 199 20.65 10.39 -9.34
CA GLY A 199 19.38 10.79 -9.96
C GLY A 199 19.52 11.86 -11.06
N GLY A 200 20.72 12.06 -11.59
CA GLY A 200 21.02 13.25 -12.40
C GLY A 200 22.31 13.28 -13.25
N GLU A 201 23.24 12.32 -13.14
CA GLU A 201 24.54 12.40 -13.82
C GLU A 201 24.89 11.14 -14.64
N LEU A 202 25.68 11.34 -15.70
CA LEU A 202 25.82 10.42 -16.83
C LEU A 202 27.26 9.93 -17.06
N PRO A 203 27.51 8.62 -17.01
CA PRO A 203 28.71 8.02 -17.58
C PRO A 203 28.37 7.04 -18.76
N LEU A 204 29.30 6.85 -19.72
CA LEU A 204 29.17 6.18 -21.04
C LEU A 204 30.36 5.24 -21.38
N ASP A 205 30.18 4.19 -22.21
CA ASP A 205 31.31 3.46 -22.83
C ASP A 205 31.05 2.95 -24.28
N ARG A 206 32.10 3.06 -25.12
CA ARG A 206 32.37 2.22 -26.31
C ARG A 206 33.71 1.53 -26.14
N ARG A 207 33.77 0.38 -25.46
CA ARG A 207 34.61 -0.79 -25.83
C ARG A 207 34.49 -1.91 -24.78
N ARG A 208 34.02 -3.06 -25.26
CA ARG A 208 34.90 -4.24 -25.32
C ARG A 208 35.11 -4.68 -26.77
N ARG A 209 36.24 -4.30 -27.38
CA ARG A 209 36.94 -5.26 -28.24
C ARG A 209 37.81 -6.14 -27.35
N ARG A 210 37.28 -7.34 -27.11
CA ARG A 210 37.91 -8.67 -26.94
C ARG A 210 39.30 -8.75 -26.27
N ARG A 211 39.41 -9.67 -25.31
CA ARG A 211 40.15 -10.91 -25.58
C ARG A 211 39.15 -12.05 -25.57
#